data_AF-A0A927LJZ8-F1
#
_entry.id   AF-A0A927LJZ8-F1
#
_cell.length_a   1.000
_cell.length_b   1.000
_cell.length_c   1.000
_cell.angle_alpha   90.00
_cell.angle_beta   90.00
_cell.angle_gamma   90.00
#
_symmetry.space_group_name_H-M   'P 1'
#
loop_
_entity.id
_entity.type
_entity.pdbx_description
1 polymer ?
#
loop_
_entity_poly.entity_id
_entity_poly.type
_entity_poly.pdbx_seq_one_letter_code
_entity_poly.pdbx_strand_id
1 'polypeptide(L)'
;MDNTVKILLLKIIKFNGDISPLIKMGYEYSQIVKSINEEINDGNAERKNGLLGITDKGNNLIDTISKKLNRTDSAKWIEPEIESKIPKIKINFVYLPNQNELTFRFDK
;
A
#
# COMPACT_ATOMS: atom_id res chain seq x y z
N MET A 1 9.63 5.42 -6.53
CA MET A 1 8.39 4.81 -6.00
C MET A 1 7.38 5.92 -5.71
N ASP A 2 6.07 5.69 -5.87
CA ASP A 2 5.06 6.70 -5.50
C ASP A 2 5.08 7.00 -3.99
N ASN A 3 4.71 8.21 -3.58
CA ASN A 3 4.73 8.63 -2.17
C ASN A 3 3.83 7.77 -1.28
N THR A 4 2.70 7.29 -1.81
CA THR A 4 1.77 6.40 -1.09
C THR A 4 2.43 5.07 -0.78
N VAL A 5 3.13 4.52 -1.77
CA VAL A 5 3.79 3.23 -1.69
C VAL A 5 5.04 3.31 -0.81
N LYS A 6 5.75 4.44 -0.87
CA LYS A 6 6.88 4.72 0.03
C LYS A 6 6.44 4.78 1.50
N ILE A 7 5.31 5.44 1.81
CA ILE A 7 4.75 5.40 3.17
C ILE A 7 4.44 3.96 3.57
N LEU A 8 3.79 3.19 2.70
CA LEU A 8 3.41 1.81 3.01
C LEU A 8 4.66 0.96 3.32
N LEU A 9 5.71 1.07 2.52
CA LEU A 9 6.99 0.41 2.77
C LEU A 9 7.60 0.81 4.12
N LEU A 10 7.67 2.11 4.42
CA LEU A 10 8.23 2.59 5.69
C LEU A 10 7.39 2.15 6.90
N LYS A 11 6.06 2.07 6.76
CA LYS A 11 5.19 1.52 7.80
C LYS A 11 5.38 0.02 8.00
N ILE A 12 5.53 -0.74 6.92
CA ILE A 12 5.86 -2.16 6.97
C ILE A 12 7.17 -2.36 7.73
N ILE A 13 8.21 -1.57 7.44
CA ILE A 13 9.48 -1.61 8.17
C ILE A 13 9.28 -1.27 9.65
N LYS A 14 8.55 -0.19 9.96
CA LYS A 14 8.31 0.28 11.33
C LYS A 14 7.60 -0.76 12.21
N PHE A 15 6.60 -1.45 11.65
CA PHE A 15 5.76 -2.39 12.39
C PHE A 15 6.18 -3.85 12.16
N ASN A 16 7.30 -4.10 11.49
CA ASN A 16 7.72 -5.44 11.07
C ASN A 16 6.59 -6.21 10.36
N GLY A 17 5.89 -5.52 9.48
CA GLY A 17 4.72 -6.01 8.76
C GLY A 17 5.07 -6.93 7.59
N ASP A 18 4.04 -7.51 7.02
CA ASP A 18 4.15 -8.37 5.84
C ASP A 18 4.22 -7.54 4.54
N ILE A 19 5.02 -8.00 3.57
CA ILE A 19 5.22 -7.29 2.28
C ILE A 19 4.21 -7.67 1.19
N SER A 20 3.31 -8.63 1.45
CA SER A 20 2.25 -9.05 0.52
C SER A 20 1.41 -7.89 -0.02
N PRO A 21 1.11 -6.82 0.73
CA PRO A 21 0.41 -5.66 0.17
C PRO A 21 1.16 -5.04 -1.01
N LEU A 22 2.50 -4.95 -0.96
CA LEU A 22 3.31 -4.45 -2.07
C LEU A 22 3.30 -5.42 -3.25
N ILE A 23 3.35 -6.73 -2.98
CA ILE A 23 3.29 -7.76 -4.03
C ILE A 23 1.94 -7.73 -4.75
N LYS A 24 0.82 -7.62 -4.01
CA LYS A 24 -0.53 -7.47 -4.57
C LYS A 24 -0.68 -6.20 -5.40
N MET A 25 0.09 -5.16 -5.10
CA MET A 25 0.16 -3.93 -5.90
C MET A 25 1.03 -4.07 -7.17
N GLY A 26 1.61 -5.25 -7.42
CA GLY A 26 2.41 -5.56 -8.60
C GLY A 26 3.91 -5.29 -8.46
N TYR A 27 4.41 -5.10 -7.23
CA TYR A 27 5.85 -4.93 -6.99
C TYR A 27 6.56 -6.28 -6.85
N GLU A 28 7.64 -6.44 -7.60
CA GLU A 28 8.51 -7.60 -7.51
C GLU A 28 9.36 -7.58 -6.23
N TYR A 29 9.70 -8.76 -5.69
CA TYR A 29 10.57 -8.86 -4.51
C TYR A 29 11.90 -8.11 -4.69
N SER A 30 12.49 -8.18 -5.88
CA SER A 30 13.74 -7.48 -6.20
C SER A 30 13.60 -5.95 -6.12
N GLN A 31 12.45 -5.42 -6.53
CA GLN A 31 12.14 -4.00 -6.44
C GLN A 31 11.93 -3.57 -4.98
N ILE A 32 11.23 -4.39 -4.20
CA ILE A 32 11.01 -4.13 -2.77
C ILE A 32 12.35 -4.11 -2.02
N VAL A 33 13.21 -5.10 -2.25
CA VAL A 33 14.55 -5.15 -1.63
C VAL A 33 15.41 -3.96 -2.06
N LYS A 34 15.36 -3.58 -3.34
CA LYS A 34 16.06 -2.39 -3.83
C LYS A 34 15.58 -1.13 -3.09
N SER A 35 14.28 -0.94 -2.95
CA SER A 35 13.73 0.20 -2.21
C SER A 35 14.08 0.17 -0.73
N ILE A 36 14.09 -0.99 -0.08
CA ILE A 36 14.56 -1.10 1.32
C ILE A 36 16.01 -0.63 1.43
N ASN A 37 16.88 -1.05 0.53
CA ASN A 37 18.29 -0.65 0.54
C ASN A 37 18.46 0.85 0.25
N GLU A 38 17.64 1.44 -0.63
CA GLU A 38 17.57 2.89 -0.84
C GLU A 38 17.18 3.61 0.45
N GLU A 39 16.16 3.17 1.17
CA GLU A 39 15.75 3.79 2.44
C GLU A 39 16.80 3.63 3.56
N ILE A 40 17.59 2.55 3.54
CA ILE A 40 18.73 2.38 4.45
C ILE A 40 19.84 3.38 4.10
N ASN A 41 20.19 3.51 2.82
CA ASN A 41 21.19 4.47 2.35
C ASN A 41 20.78 5.92 2.61
N ASP A 42 19.49 6.21 2.47
CA ASP A 42 18.90 7.51 2.78
C ASP A 42 18.81 7.77 4.31
N GLY A 43 19.12 6.78 5.15
CA GLY A 43 19.07 6.88 6.61
C GLY A 43 17.65 6.94 7.18
N ASN A 44 16.64 6.54 6.41
CA ASN A 44 15.24 6.43 6.86
C ASN A 44 14.97 5.07 7.53
N ALA A 45 15.74 4.06 7.18
CA ALA A 45 15.75 2.75 7.81
C ALA A 45 17.17 2.36 8.24
N GLU A 46 17.28 1.40 9.14
CA GLU A 46 18.56 0.88 9.63
C GLU A 46 18.48 -0.63 9.86
N ARG A 47 19.64 -1.30 9.77
CA ARG A 47 19.77 -2.68 10.23
C ARG A 47 20.46 -2.68 11.58
N LYS A 48 19.74 -3.05 12.64
CA LYS A 48 20.29 -3.25 13.99
C LYS A 48 20.13 -4.72 14.38
N ASN A 49 21.23 -5.37 14.71
CA ASN A 49 21.26 -6.78 15.14
C ASN A 49 20.61 -7.75 14.12
N GLY A 50 20.80 -7.48 12.83
CA GLY A 50 20.19 -8.29 11.75
C GLY A 50 18.70 -8.00 11.50
N LEU A 51 18.07 -7.17 12.33
CA LEU A 51 16.68 -6.74 12.17
C LEU A 51 16.61 -5.41 11.43
N LEU A 52 15.60 -5.28 10.57
CA LEU A 52 15.30 -4.04 9.87
C LEU A 52 14.42 -3.18 10.77
N GLY A 53 14.82 -1.92 11.00
CA GLY A 53 14.09 -0.96 11.81
C GLY A 53 13.99 0.40 11.12
N ILE A 54 13.04 1.21 11.57
CA ILE A 54 12.87 2.60 11.13
C ILE A 54 13.73 3.53 12.00
N THR A 55 14.34 4.56 11.41
CA THR A 55 15.05 5.60 12.16
C THR A 55 14.11 6.74 12.56
N ASP A 56 14.57 7.66 13.41
CA ASP A 56 13.82 8.89 13.72
C ASP A 56 13.58 9.75 12.47
N LYS A 57 14.56 9.79 11.56
CA LYS A 57 14.42 10.45 10.25
C LYS A 57 13.31 9.80 9.43
N GLY A 58 13.25 8.47 9.39
CA GLY A 58 12.19 7.74 8.71
C GLY A 58 10.81 7.99 9.32
N ASN A 59 10.71 8.04 10.66
CA ASN A 59 9.48 8.40 11.35
C ASN A 59 9.00 9.81 10.99
N ASN A 60 9.92 10.80 11.01
CA ASN A 60 9.61 12.17 10.60
C ASN A 60 9.14 12.22 9.14
N LEU A 61 9.77 11.44 8.26
CA LEU A 61 9.38 11.35 6.85
C LEU A 61 7.97 10.77 6.68
N ILE A 62 7.61 9.71 7.42
CA ILE A 62 6.25 9.17 7.44
C ILE A 62 5.25 10.26 7.82
N ASP A 63 5.54 11.03 8.87
CA ASP A 63 4.66 12.10 9.35
C ASP A 63 4.54 13.25 8.34
N THR A 64 5.66 13.67 7.73
CA THR A 64 5.67 14.74 6.71
C THR A 64 4.84 14.34 5.48
N ILE A 65 5.04 13.13 4.94
CA ILE A 65 4.31 12.70 3.75
C ILE A 65 2.83 12.46 4.12
N SER A 66 2.52 11.92 5.30
CA SER A 66 1.14 11.71 5.76
C SER A 66 0.38 13.03 5.88
N LYS A 67 1.00 14.08 6.44
CA LYS A 67 0.45 15.44 6.49
C LYS A 67 0.19 16.00 5.09
N LYS A 68 1.14 15.82 4.17
CA LYS A 68 1.01 16.28 2.78
C LYS A 68 -0.14 15.60 2.01
N LEU A 69 -0.45 14.36 2.37
CA LEU A 69 -1.55 13.58 1.77
C LEU A 69 -2.91 13.84 2.44
N ASN A 70 -3.05 14.87 3.29
CA ASN A 70 -4.26 15.16 4.07
C ASN A 70 -4.76 13.96 4.91
N ARG A 71 -3.86 13.04 5.29
CA ARG A 71 -4.17 11.94 6.20
C ARG A 71 -4.00 12.43 7.64
N THR A 72 -4.93 13.28 8.09
CA THR A 72 -5.05 13.71 9.49
C THR A 72 -5.61 12.58 10.37
N ASP A 73 -5.46 12.74 11.70
CA ASP A 73 -5.42 11.68 12.72
C ASP A 73 -6.48 10.56 12.66
N SER A 74 -7.66 10.80 12.10
CA SER A 74 -8.70 9.78 11.88
C SER A 74 -8.28 8.66 10.91
N ALA A 75 -7.43 8.98 9.92
CA ALA A 75 -6.88 8.03 8.94
C ALA A 75 -5.63 7.29 9.45
N LYS A 76 -5.12 7.63 10.64
CA LYS A 76 -4.03 6.87 11.29
C LYS A 76 -4.53 5.56 11.91
N TRP A 77 -5.82 5.48 12.23
CA TRP A 77 -6.45 4.28 12.84
C TRP A 77 -6.99 3.30 11.80
N ILE A 78 -7.47 3.80 10.66
CA ILE A 78 -8.07 2.98 9.60
C ILE A 78 -7.44 3.39 8.28
N GLU A 79 -6.55 2.56 7.75
CA GLU A 79 -6.08 2.74 6.37
C GLU A 79 -7.18 2.28 5.41
N PRO A 80 -7.49 3.04 4.34
CA PRO A 80 -8.45 2.62 3.35
C PRO A 80 -7.96 1.32 2.69
N GLU A 81 -8.84 0.32 2.64
CA GLU A 81 -8.55 -0.96 2.02
C GLU A 81 -8.30 -0.78 0.51
N ILE A 82 -7.04 -0.97 0.10
CA ILE A 82 -6.64 -0.86 -1.31
C ILE A 82 -6.91 -2.17 -2.04
N GLU A 83 -6.86 -3.31 -1.34
CA GLU A 83 -7.01 -4.64 -1.94
C GLU A 83 -8.38 -4.85 -2.59
N SER A 84 -9.45 -4.40 -1.93
CA SER A 84 -10.82 -4.50 -2.44
C SER A 84 -11.23 -3.31 -3.32
N LYS A 85 -10.28 -2.44 -3.71
CA LYS A 85 -10.60 -1.26 -4.50
C LYS A 85 -10.92 -1.65 -5.94
N ILE A 86 -12.20 -1.53 -6.30
CA ILE A 86 -12.67 -1.78 -7.67
C ILE A 86 -12.02 -0.75 -8.63
N PRO A 87 -11.42 -1.19 -9.74
CA PRO A 87 -10.87 -0.27 -10.73
C PRO A 87 -11.97 0.60 -11.34
N LYS A 88 -11.62 1.87 -11.64
CA LYS A 88 -12.59 2.80 -12.22
C LYS A 88 -13.04 2.31 -13.60
N ILE A 89 -14.34 2.09 -13.74
CA ILE A 89 -14.95 1.68 -15.01
C ILE A 89 -14.88 2.85 -16.00
N LYS A 90 -14.45 2.58 -17.25
CA LYS A 90 -14.43 3.58 -18.32
C LYS A 90 -15.85 3.93 -18.75
N ILE A 91 -16.09 5.17 -19.17
CA ILE A 91 -17.41 5.63 -19.64
C ILE A 91 -17.97 4.74 -20.77
N ASN A 92 -17.09 4.19 -21.61
CA ASN A 92 -17.46 3.34 -22.75
C ASN A 92 -17.41 1.83 -22.43
N PHE A 93 -17.38 1.46 -21.15
CA PHE A 93 -17.40 0.05 -20.76
C PHE A 93 -18.83 -0.49 -20.90
N VAL A 94 -19.01 -1.41 -21.83
CA VAL A 94 -20.25 -2.18 -21.97
C VAL A 94 -20.06 -3.48 -21.20
N TYR A 95 -20.78 -3.62 -20.08
CA TYR A 95 -20.85 -4.87 -19.33
C TYR A 95 -21.89 -5.78 -20.00
N LEU A 96 -21.47 -6.93 -20.52
CA LEU A 96 -22.38 -7.95 -21.02
C LEU A 96 -22.44 -9.07 -19.97
N PRO A 97 -23.59 -9.29 -19.31
CA PRO A 97 -23.72 -10.40 -18.36
C PRO A 97 -23.54 -11.73 -19.09
N ASN A 98 -23.01 -12.73 -18.39
CA ASN A 98 -22.88 -14.08 -18.92
C ASN A 98 -24.29 -14.61 -19.25
N GLN A 99 -24.54 -14.94 -20.51
CA GLN A 99 -25.86 -15.42 -20.96
C GLN A 99 -26.27 -16.74 -20.28
N ASN A 100 -25.30 -17.47 -19.71
CA ASN A 100 -25.53 -18.73 -18.99
C ASN A 100 -25.71 -18.53 -17.47
N GLU A 101 -25.49 -17.33 -16.93
CA GLU A 101 -25.82 -17.00 -15.54
C GLU A 101 -27.25 -16.44 -15.47
N LEU A 102 -28.23 -17.35 -15.41
CA LEU A 102 -29.63 -16.99 -15.16
C LEU A 102 -29.77 -16.43 -13.74
N THR A 103 -29.64 -15.12 -13.58
CA THR A 103 -29.93 -14.43 -12.32
C THR A 103 -31.36 -13.90 -12.34
N PHE A 104 -32.35 -14.77 -12.58
CA PHE A 104 -33.75 -14.40 -12.43
C PHE A 104 -34.24 -14.90 -11.07
N ARG A 105 -34.38 -13.98 -10.11
CA ARG A 105 -35.20 -14.21 -8.92
C ARG A 105 -36.64 -13.86 -9.29
N PHE A 106 -37.48 -14.88 -9.46
CA PHE A 106 -38.92 -14.69 -9.51
C PHE A 106 -39.41 -14.68 -8.05
N ASP A 107 -39.67 -13.49 -7.51
CA ASP A 107 -40.42 -13.37 -6.26
C ASP A 107 -41.87 -13.79 -6.55
N LYS A 108 -42.40 -14.68 -5.72
CA LYS A 108 -43.74 -15.28 -5.84
C LYS A 108 -44.69 -14.64 -4.85
#